data_AF-A0A1F6NA91-F1
#
_entry.id   AF-A0A1F6NA91-F1
#
_cell.length_a   1.000
_cell.length_b   1.000
_cell.length_c   1.000
_cell.angle_alpha   90.00
_cell.angle_beta   90.00
_cell.angle_gamma   90.00
#
_symmetry.space_group_name_H-M   'P 1'
#
loop_
_entity.id
_entity.type
_entity.pdbx_description
1 polymer ?
#
loop_
_entity_poly.entity_id
_entity_poly.type
_entity_poly.pdbx_seq_one_letter_code
_entity_poly.pdbx_strand_id
1 'polypeptide(L)' 'MTAQYAKREQKLAVLLQLAQKLDHLKYFITILWEAKGMETIQYSQLAGKLNEAGNMLGGWIRKLESM' A
#
# COMPACT_ATOMS: atom_id res chain seq x y z
N MET A 1 -5.44 6.17 31.59
CA MET A 1 -5.63 5.36 30.36
C MET A 1 -5.06 6.15 29.19
N THR A 2 -3.79 5.97 28.84
CA THR A 2 -3.13 6.85 27.82
C THR A 2 -2.10 6.12 26.97
N ALA A 3 -1.47 5.05 27.49
CA ALA A 3 -0.43 4.31 26.75
C ALA A 3 -0.94 3.42 25.60
N GLN A 4 -2.23 3.03 25.61
CA GLN A 4 -2.80 2.16 24.59
C GLN A 4 -3.20 2.92 23.30
N TYR A 5 -3.58 4.19 23.42
CA TYR A 5 -3.96 5.05 22.30
C TYR A 5 -2.74 5.48 21.46
N ALA A 6 -1.64 5.86 22.11
CA ALA A 6 -0.40 6.22 21.42
C ALA A 6 0.15 5.09 20.52
N LYS A 7 0.02 3.82 20.94
CA LYS A 7 0.42 2.66 20.11
C LYS A 7 -0.52 2.43 18.92
N ARG A 8 -1.79 2.82 19.01
CA ARG A 8 -2.75 2.71 17.89
C ARG A 8 -2.44 3.77 16.82
N GLU A 9 -2.28 5.02 17.23
CA GLU A 9 -1.96 6.13 16.31
C GLU A 9 -0.62 5.90 15.60
N GLN A 10 0.39 5.40 16.31
CA GLN A 10 1.67 5.03 15.69
C GLN A 10 1.52 3.91 14.66
N LYS A 11 0.74 2.86 14.95
CA LYS A 11 0.47 1.78 13.99
C LYS A 11 -0.28 2.28 12.76
N LEU A 12 -1.28 3.15 12.96
CA LEU A 12 -2.04 3.76 11.88
C LEU A 12 -1.13 4.63 11.00
N ALA A 13 -0.29 5.48 11.61
CA ALA A 13 0.68 6.30 10.89
C ALA A 13 1.66 5.46 10.06
N VAL A 14 2.16 4.34 10.61
CA VAL A 14 3.03 3.40 9.86
C VAL A 14 2.28 2.77 8.69
N LEU A 15 1.03 2.34 8.88
CA LEU A 15 0.23 1.78 7.78
C LEU A 15 -0.09 2.80 6.69
N LEU A 16 -0.38 4.05 7.06
CA LEU A 16 -0.58 5.15 6.11
C LEU A 16 0.70 5.44 5.31
N GLN A 17 1.87 5.45 5.97
CA GLN A 17 3.15 5.57 5.27
C GLN A 17 3.42 4.39 4.33
N LEU A 18 3.09 3.17 4.74
CA LEU A 18 3.22 1.98 3.88
C LEU A 18 2.27 2.04 2.69
N ALA A 19 1.02 2.47 2.89
CA ALA A 19 0.06 2.68 1.80
C ALA A 19 0.57 3.72 0.81
N GLN A 20 1.13 4.83 1.30
CA GLN A 20 1.71 5.86 0.45
C GLN A 20 2.92 5.34 -0.33
N LYS A 21 3.83 4.57 0.31
CA LYS A 21 4.96 3.92 -0.39
C LYS A 21 4.49 2.93 -1.46
N LEU A 22 3.42 2.17 -1.19
CA LEU A 22 2.84 1.24 -2.14
C LEU A 22 2.26 1.98 -3.36
N ASP A 23 1.63 3.14 -3.14
CA ASP A 23 1.09 3.98 -4.21
C ASP A 23 2.20 4.49 -5.13
N HIS A 24 3.28 5.02 -4.55
CA HIS A 24 4.48 5.40 -5.30
C HIS A 24 5.04 4.22 -6.12
N LEU A 25 5.10 3.03 -5.53
CA LEU A 25 5.60 1.84 -6.22
C LEU A 25 4.72 1.46 -7.41
N LYS A 26 3.40 1.53 -7.27
CA LYS A 26 2.46 1.35 -8.40
C LYS A 26 2.73 2.37 -9.49
N TYR A 27 2.88 3.64 -9.14
CA TYR A 27 3.16 4.72 -10.08
C TYR A 27 4.47 4.50 -10.86
N PHE A 28 5.57 4.16 -10.18
CA PHE A 28 6.84 3.85 -10.84
C PHE A 28 6.74 2.65 -11.77
N ILE A 29 6.00 1.61 -11.40
CA ILE A 29 5.82 0.42 -12.23
C ILE A 29 4.96 0.72 -13.45
N THR A 30 3.92 1.55 -13.32
CA THR A 30 3.15 2.04 -14.47
C THR A 30 4.03 2.85 -15.42
N ILE A 31 4.83 3.79 -14.92
CA ILE A 31 5.78 4.54 -15.75
C ILE A 31 6.77 3.60 -16.45
N LEU A 32 7.32 2.62 -15.74
CA LEU A 32 8.29 1.68 -16.31
C LEU A 32 7.67 0.86 -17.44
N TRP A 33 6.40 0.47 -17.31
CA TRP A 33 5.65 -0.19 -18.36
C TRP A 33 5.36 0.75 -19.54
N GLU A 34 4.93 1.98 -19.28
CA GLU A 34 4.68 3.00 -20.32
C GLU A 34 5.94 3.36 -21.10
N ALA A 35 7.09 3.40 -20.42
CA ALA A 35 8.41 3.60 -21.02
C ALA A 35 8.90 2.37 -21.82
N LYS A 36 8.07 1.32 -21.96
CA LYS A 36 8.40 0.03 -22.58
C LYS A 36 9.60 -0.67 -21.94
N GLY A 37 9.91 -0.34 -20.69
CA GLY A 37 10.96 -0.99 -19.90
C GLY A 37 10.53 -2.33 -19.28
N MET A 38 9.25 -2.69 -19.43
CA MET A 38 8.67 -3.93 -18.91
C MET A 38 7.62 -4.47 -19.88
N GLU A 39 7.55 -5.80 -20.03
CA GLU A 39 6.54 -6.45 -20.83
C GLU A 39 5.17 -6.45 -20.11
N THR A 40 4.07 -6.35 -20.85
CA THR A 40 2.71 -6.24 -20.28
C THR A 40 2.34 -7.42 -19.38
N ILE A 41 2.84 -8.63 -19.68
CA ILE A 41 2.60 -9.82 -18.85
C ILE A 41 3.26 -9.66 -17.48
N GLN A 42 4.51 -9.18 -17.45
CA GLN A 42 5.25 -8.93 -16.22
C GLN A 42 4.58 -7.81 -15.40
N TYR A 43 4.16 -6.74 -16.07
CA TYR A 43 3.41 -5.64 -15.44
C TYR A 43 2.12 -6.15 -14.81
N SER A 44 1.33 -6.95 -15.53
CA SER A 44 0.06 -7.49 -15.04
C SER A 44 0.22 -8.35 -13.79
N GLN A 45 1.24 -9.22 -13.76
CA GLN A 45 1.55 -10.02 -12.57
C GLN A 45 1.97 -9.16 -11.38
N LEU A 46 2.79 -8.14 -11.61
CA LEU A 46 3.31 -7.25 -10.55
C LEU A 46 2.20 -6.33 -10.02
N ALA A 47 1.41 -5.74 -10.92
CA ALA A 47 0.25 -4.92 -10.61
C ALA A 47 -0.80 -5.70 -9.80
N GLY A 48 -1.05 -6.97 -10.15
CA GLY A 48 -1.92 -7.86 -9.39
C GLY A 48 -1.49 -8.00 -7.93
N LYS A 49 -0.20 -8.30 -7.69
CA LYS A 49 0.37 -8.41 -6.34
C LYS A 49 0.29 -7.10 -5.55
N LEU A 50 0.55 -5.97 -6.20
CA LEU A 50 0.45 -4.63 -5.58
C LEU A 50 -0.99 -4.26 -5.24
N ASN A 51 -1.95 -4.70 -6.06
CA ASN A 51 -3.36 -4.46 -5.79
C ASN A 51 -3.82 -5.25 -4.57
N GLU A 52 -3.41 -6.51 -4.46
CA GLU A 52 -3.70 -7.37 -3.31
C GLU A 52 -3.09 -6.79 -2.02
N ALA A 53 -1.82 -6.37 -2.07
CA ALA A 53 -1.18 -5.68 -0.94
C ALA A 53 -1.90 -4.39 -0.53
N GLY A 54 -2.42 -3.63 -1.50
CA GLY A 54 -3.19 -2.41 -1.24
C GLY A 54 -4.54 -2.70 -0.58
N ASN A 55 -5.23 -3.75 -1.01
CA ASN A 55 -6.47 -4.21 -0.37
C ASN A 55 -6.24 -4.65 1.08
N MET A 56 -5.15 -5.38 1.34
CA MET A 56 -4.79 -5.79 2.71
C MET A 56 -4.50 -4.58 3.59
N LEU A 57 -3.69 -3.63 3.10
CA LEU A 57 -3.37 -2.40 3.84
C LEU A 57 -4.62 -1.56 4.11
N GLY A 58 -5.48 -1.35 3.11
CA GLY A 58 -6.74 -0.61 3.26
C GLY A 58 -7.68 -1.28 4.27
N GLY A 59 -7.75 -2.62 4.27
CA GLY A 59 -8.51 -3.38 5.26
C GLY A 59 -7.98 -3.19 6.69
N TRP A 60 -6.66 -3.18 6.87
CA TRP A 60 -6.04 -2.94 8.18
C TRP A 60 -6.21 -1.51 8.68
N ILE A 61 -6.09 -0.53 7.78
CA ILE A 61 -6.33 0.89 8.09
C ILE A 61 -7.77 1.07 8.57
N ARG A 62 -8.77 0.62 7.79
CA ARG A 62 -10.18 0.68 8.18
C ARG A 62 -10.46 -0.04 9.49
N LYS A 63 -9.82 -1.19 9.72
CA LYS A 63 -9.97 -1.94 10.97
C LYS A 63 -9.42 -1.18 12.18
N LEU A 64 -8.35 -0.40 12.00
CA LEU A 64 -7.78 0.43 13.07
C LEU A 64 -8.51 1.76 13.26
N GLU A 65 -9.10 2.32 12.20
CA GLU A 65 -9.94 3.54 12.27
C GLU A 65 -11.33 3.26 12.90
N SER A 66 -11.88 2.06 12.70
CA SER A 66 -13.22 1.67 13.17
C SER A 66 -13.25 1.12 14.61
N MET A 67 -12.15 1.18 15.38
CA MET A 67 -11.97 0.40 16.64
C MET A 67 -11.37 1.18 17.82
#